data_AF-A0A0Q6NFZ4-F1
#
_entry.id   AF-A0A0Q6NFZ4-F1
#
_cell.length_a   1.000
_cell.length_b   1.000
_cell.length_c   1.000
_cell.angle_alpha   90.00
_cell.angle_beta   90.00
_cell.angle_gamma   90.00
#
_symmetry.space_group_name_H-M   'P 1'
#
loop_
_entity.id
_entity.type
_entity.pdbx_description
1 polymer ?
#
loop_
_entity_poly.entity_id
_entity_poly.type
_entity_poly.pdbx_seq_one_letter_code
_entity_poly.pdbx_strand_id
1 'polypeptide(L)'
;MSQAVKISDMEMKALRDAARVNSRSISGQAEHWLRIGRAMERDPQVGYSRVEMALRGLEPLTLDSLAEAGQDDFIQAMADAPATAVEEDFWRNRRRRGVGVGLDDKDRLVFGTPAVKR
;
A
#
# COMPACT_ATOMS: atom_id res chain seq x y z
N MET A 1 19.19 11.51 32.99
CA MET A 1 18.63 10.63 34.05
C MET A 1 17.48 9.86 33.45
N SER A 2 17.44 8.53 33.61
CA SER A 2 16.27 7.74 33.28
C SER A 2 15.25 7.84 34.43
N GLN A 3 13.98 7.98 34.09
CA GLN A 3 12.89 8.01 35.06
C GLN A 3 12.08 6.71 34.92
N ALA A 4 11.67 6.14 36.05
CA ALA A 4 10.83 4.95 36.03
C ALA A 4 9.42 5.32 35.55
N VAL A 5 8.95 4.66 34.49
CA VAL A 5 7.61 4.82 33.93
C VAL A 5 6.86 3.51 34.13
N LYS A 6 5.65 3.59 34.69
CA LYS A 6 4.77 2.42 34.85
C LYS A 6 4.07 2.14 33.52
N ILE A 7 4.12 0.89 33.08
CA ILE A 7 3.47 0.38 31.86
C ILE A 7 2.44 -0.67 32.30
N SER A 8 1.30 -0.75 31.61
CA SER A 8 0.28 -1.76 31.92
C SER A 8 0.81 -3.18 31.67
N ASP A 9 0.25 -4.17 32.35
CA ASP A 9 0.71 -5.57 32.20
C ASP A 9 0.52 -6.09 30.76
N MET A 10 -0.55 -5.64 30.09
CA MET A 10 -0.84 -5.97 28.69
C MET A 10 0.26 -5.45 27.76
N GLU A 11 0.59 -4.16 27.86
CA GLU A 11 1.64 -3.54 27.04
C GLU A 11 3.03 -4.08 27.39
N MET A 12 3.27 -4.38 28.66
CA MET A 12 4.51 -5.01 29.12
C MET A 12 4.68 -6.42 28.52
N LYS A 13 3.60 -7.18 28.38
CA LYS A 13 3.63 -8.48 27.70
C LYS A 13 3.97 -8.30 26.22
N ALA A 14 3.27 -7.42 25.50
CA ALA A 14 3.53 -7.14 24.09
C ALA A 14 4.99 -6.70 23.86
N LEU A 15 5.50 -5.82 24.73
CA LEU A 15 6.87 -5.34 24.68
C LEU A 15 7.90 -6.47 24.86
N ARG A 16 7.67 -7.42 25.79
CA ARG A 16 8.55 -8.58 26.00
C ARG A 16 8.56 -9.52 24.82
N ASP A 17 7.39 -9.80 24.25
CA ASP A 17 7.26 -10.65 23.07
C ASP A 17 8.02 -10.03 21.88
N ALA A 18 7.83 -8.72 21.64
CA ALA A 18 8.53 -7.99 20.59
C ALA A 18 10.05 -7.91 20.83
N ALA A 19 10.49 -7.69 22.08
CA ALA A 19 11.90 -7.64 22.43
C ALA A 19 12.59 -8.99 22.14
N ARG A 20 11.93 -10.10 22.48
CA ARG A 20 12.42 -11.46 22.20
C ARG A 20 12.55 -11.71 20.70
N VAL A 21 11.50 -11.42 19.93
CA VAL A 21 11.49 -11.62 18.46
C VAL A 21 12.60 -10.82 17.79
N ASN A 22 12.82 -9.59 18.25
CA ASN A 22 13.78 -8.68 17.66
C ASN A 22 15.20 -8.80 18.22
N SER A 23 15.47 -9.77 19.11
CA SER A 23 16.75 -9.91 19.81
C SER A 23 17.22 -8.61 20.49
N ARG A 24 16.31 -7.87 21.13
CA ARG A 24 16.59 -6.62 21.87
C ARG A 24 16.31 -6.78 23.36
N SER A 25 16.94 -5.93 24.17
CA SER A 25 16.51 -5.76 25.56
C SER A 25 15.13 -5.13 25.63
N ILE A 26 14.39 -5.32 26.72
CA ILE A 26 13.07 -4.71 26.93
C ILE A 26 13.14 -3.19 26.82
N SER A 27 14.14 -2.57 27.47
CA SER A 27 14.36 -1.12 27.40
C SER A 27 14.73 -0.66 25.99
N GLY A 28 15.55 -1.43 25.27
CA GLY A 28 15.93 -1.11 23.89
C GLY A 28 14.75 -1.24 22.92
N GLN A 29 13.88 -2.22 23.12
CA GLN A 29 12.64 -2.35 22.36
C GLN A 29 11.67 -1.20 22.65
N ALA A 30 11.56 -0.79 23.92
CA ALA A 30 10.72 0.35 24.31
C ALA A 30 11.22 1.65 23.67
N GLU A 31 12.53 1.90 23.70
CA GLU A 31 13.13 3.06 23.04
C GLU A 31 12.89 3.05 21.53
N HIS A 32 12.99 1.87 20.90
CA HIS A 32 12.72 1.72 19.48
C HIS A 32 11.28 2.10 19.12
N TRP A 33 10.29 1.59 19.86
CA TRP A 33 8.87 1.97 19.66
C TRP A 33 8.62 3.44 19.93
N LEU A 34 9.23 4.02 20.97
CA LEU A 34 9.14 5.47 21.23
C LEU A 34 9.71 6.31 20.08
N ARG A 35 10.76 5.83 19.39
CA ARG A 35 11.31 6.51 18.20
C ARG A 35 10.38 6.40 17.00
N ILE A 36 9.77 5.24 16.78
CA ILE A 36 8.76 5.04 15.73
C ILE A 36 7.55 5.93 15.97
N GLY A 37 6.96 5.91 17.17
CA GLY A 37 5.79 6.74 17.50
C GLY A 37 6.03 8.22 17.25
N ARG A 38 7.18 8.75 17.72
CA ARG A 38 7.57 10.15 17.46
C ARG A 38 7.74 10.47 15.98
N ALA A 39 8.25 9.52 15.19
CA ALA A 39 8.41 9.71 13.75
C ALA A 39 7.04 9.75 13.07
N MET A 40 6.14 8.83 13.41
CA MET A 40 4.78 8.77 12.87
C MET A 40 3.96 10.03 13.23
N GLU A 41 4.05 10.52 14.47
CA GLU A 41 3.34 11.75 14.88
C GLU A 41 3.77 13.00 14.11
N ARG A 42 5.02 13.03 13.64
CA ARG A 42 5.62 14.17 12.90
C ARG A 42 5.49 14.04 11.40
N ASP A 43 5.14 12.86 10.90
CA ASP A 43 4.98 12.62 9.48
C ASP A 43 3.74 13.38 8.97
N PRO A 44 3.86 14.28 7.98
CA PRO A 44 2.73 15.02 7.44
C PRO A 44 1.65 14.16 6.79
N GLN A 45 1.98 12.95 6.33
CA GLN A 45 1.06 12.01 5.69
C GLN A 45 0.22 11.21 6.70
N VAL A 46 0.78 10.97 7.90
CA VAL A 46 0.07 10.31 9.00
C VAL A 46 -0.60 11.35 9.88
N GLY A 47 0.19 12.28 10.41
CA GLY A 47 -0.24 13.34 11.31
C GLY A 47 -0.63 12.84 12.71
N TYR A 48 -0.42 13.70 13.71
CA TYR A 48 -0.77 13.42 15.10
C TYR A 48 -2.25 13.03 15.29
N SER A 49 -3.18 13.68 14.58
CA SER A 49 -4.62 13.42 14.70
C SER A 49 -5.01 12.00 14.31
N ARG A 50 -4.37 11.44 13.27
CA ARG A 50 -4.68 10.10 12.76
C ARG A 50 -4.14 9.00 13.68
N VAL A 51 -2.94 9.20 14.22
CA VAL A 51 -2.36 8.32 15.26
C VAL A 51 -3.27 8.26 16.49
N GLU A 52 -3.74 9.41 16.97
CA GLU A 52 -4.64 9.49 18.13
C GLU A 52 -5.99 8.81 17.86
N MET A 53 -6.58 9.03 16.68
CA MET A 53 -7.84 8.37 16.30
C MET A 53 -7.69 6.85 16.26
N ALA A 54 -6.57 6.33 15.77
CA ALA A 54 -6.32 4.90 15.73
C ALA A 54 -6.10 4.28 17.10
N LEU A 55 -5.36 4.94 17.99
CA LEU A 55 -5.19 4.48 19.37
C LEU A 55 -6.51 4.45 20.14
N ARG A 56 -7.47 5.33 19.79
CA ARG A 56 -8.84 5.34 20.32
C ARG A 56 -9.77 4.32 19.65
N GLY A 57 -9.28 3.60 18.63
CA GLY A 57 -10.07 2.66 17.85
C GLY A 57 -11.12 3.31 16.94
N LEU A 58 -11.00 4.62 16.67
CA LEU A 58 -11.95 5.37 15.84
C LEU A 58 -11.65 5.25 14.34
N GLU A 59 -10.40 5.00 13.97
CA GLU A 59 -9.98 4.77 12.59
C GLU A 59 -8.83 3.74 12.57
N PRO A 60 -8.97 2.59 11.91
CA PRO A 60 -7.87 1.63 11.81
C PRO A 60 -6.68 2.22 11.02
N LEU A 61 -5.53 2.38 11.68
CA LEU A 61 -4.24 2.56 10.99
C LEU A 61 -3.79 1.19 10.47
N THR A 62 -4.34 0.77 9.33
CA THR A 62 -3.76 -0.34 8.57
C THR A 62 -2.63 0.21 7.71
N LEU A 63 -1.60 -0.61 7.45
CA LEU A 63 -0.52 -0.21 6.54
C LEU A 63 -1.07 0.15 5.14
N ASP A 64 -2.21 -0.44 4.77
CA ASP A 64 -2.93 -0.17 3.53
C ASP A 64 -3.63 1.20 3.53
N SER A 65 -4.15 1.69 4.67
CA SER A 65 -4.83 3.00 4.74
C SER A 65 -3.87 4.20 4.73
N LEU A 66 -2.58 3.95 4.96
CA LEU A 66 -1.49 4.92 4.77
C LEU A 66 -1.07 5.04 3.30
N ALA A 67 -1.48 4.10 2.46
CA ALA A 67 -1.06 4.01 1.07
C ALA A 67 -2.10 4.49 0.06
N GLU A 68 -3.35 4.81 0.46
CA GLU A 68 -4.42 5.17 -0.50
C GLU A 68 -4.00 6.27 -1.48
N ALA A 69 -3.40 7.37 -1.00
CA ALA A 69 -2.91 8.43 -1.89
C ALA A 69 -1.81 7.95 -2.85
N GLY A 70 -0.90 7.09 -2.37
CA GLY A 70 0.16 6.51 -3.21
C GLY A 70 -0.33 5.40 -4.14
N GLN A 71 -1.43 4.73 -3.81
CA GLN A 71 -2.03 3.67 -4.62
C GLN A 71 -2.79 4.25 -5.80
N ASP A 72 -3.58 5.30 -5.59
CA ASP A 72 -4.29 6.00 -6.68
C ASP A 72 -3.28 6.60 -7.67
N ASP A 73 -2.23 7.25 -7.16
CA ASP A 73 -1.14 7.79 -8.00
C ASP A 73 -0.40 6.68 -8.75
N PHE A 74 -0.15 5.54 -8.11
CA PHE A 74 0.51 4.38 -8.74
C PHE A 74 -0.37 3.73 -9.81
N ILE A 75 -1.67 3.54 -9.54
CA ILE A 75 -2.64 2.97 -10.48
C ILE A 75 -2.78 3.91 -11.69
N GLN A 76 -2.89 5.21 -11.45
CA GLN A 76 -2.97 6.20 -12.52
C GLN A 76 -1.68 6.23 -13.34
N ALA A 77 -0.50 6.20 -12.70
CA ALA A 77 0.78 6.12 -13.39
C ALA A 77 0.92 4.85 -14.24
N MET A 78 0.38 3.71 -13.78
CA MET A 78 0.33 2.49 -14.57
C MET A 78 -0.66 2.57 -15.73
N ALA A 79 -1.81 3.22 -15.55
CA ALA A 79 -2.79 3.43 -16.62
C ALA A 79 -2.27 4.36 -17.72
N ASP A 80 -1.49 5.38 -17.34
CA ASP A 80 -0.91 6.37 -18.25
C ASP A 80 0.45 5.92 -18.83
N ALA A 81 1.03 4.83 -18.33
CA ALA A 81 2.30 4.31 -18.81
C ALA A 81 2.20 3.91 -20.29
N PRO A 82 3.18 4.29 -21.13
CA PRO A 82 3.19 3.86 -22.52
C PRO A 82 3.37 2.34 -22.59
N ALA A 83 2.66 1.71 -23.53
CA ALA A 83 2.81 0.28 -23.77
C ALA A 83 4.27 -0.05 -24.13
N THR A 84 4.79 -1.12 -23.54
CA THR A 84 6.09 -1.67 -23.89
C THR A 84 6.05 -2.31 -25.28
N ALA A 85 7.20 -2.46 -25.93
CA ALA A 85 7.29 -3.14 -27.23
C ALA A 85 6.71 -4.57 -27.19
N VAL A 86 6.85 -5.26 -26.05
CA VAL A 86 6.28 -6.60 -25.83
C VAL A 86 4.75 -6.55 -25.79
N GLU A 87 4.17 -5.56 -25.09
CA GLU A 87 2.72 -5.38 -25.01
C GLU A 87 2.14 -4.97 -26.36
N GLU A 88 2.82 -4.08 -27.11
CA GLU A 88 2.40 -3.70 -28.45
C GLU A 88 2.30 -4.92 -29.38
N ASP A 89 3.30 -5.79 -29.37
CA ASP A 89 3.32 -7.01 -30.19
C ASP A 89 2.29 -8.04 -29.74
N PHE A 90 2.07 -8.17 -28.43
CA PHE A 90 0.98 -8.97 -27.88
C PHE A 90 -0.37 -8.49 -28.42
N TRP A 91 -0.64 -7.18 -28.33
CA TRP A 91 -1.89 -6.59 -28.81
C TRP A 91 -2.03 -6.67 -30.34
N ARG A 92 -0.93 -6.52 -31.08
CA ARG A 92 -0.88 -6.67 -32.55
C ARG A 92 -1.27 -8.10 -32.96
N ASN A 93 -0.72 -9.11 -32.30
CA ASN A 93 -1.06 -10.51 -32.58
C ASN A 93 -2.52 -10.83 -32.22
N ARG A 94 -3.02 -10.25 -31.12
CA ARG A 94 -4.42 -10.42 -30.70
C ARG A 94 -5.41 -9.83 -31.71
N ARG A 95 -5.13 -8.62 -32.23
CA ARG A 95 -5.91 -7.99 -33.31
C ARG A 95 -5.90 -8.82 -34.58
N ARG A 96 -4.71 -9.28 -35.02
CA ARG A 96 -4.56 -10.15 -36.22
C ARG A 96 -5.41 -11.42 -36.14
N ARG A 97 -5.54 -12.00 -34.95
CA ARG A 97 -6.32 -13.22 -34.70
C ARG A 97 -7.83 -12.98 -34.57
N GLY A 98 -8.30 -11.74 -34.55
CA GLY A 98 -9.71 -11.43 -34.29
C GLY A 98 -10.16 -11.83 -32.89
N VAL A 99 -9.26 -11.86 -31.90
CA VAL A 99 -9.60 -12.16 -30.50
C VAL A 99 -9.52 -10.94 -29.60
N GLY A 100 -9.34 -9.76 -30.20
CA GLY A 100 -9.36 -8.46 -29.52
C GLY A 100 -10.78 -7.95 -29.31
N VAL A 101 -10.96 -7.15 -28.26
CA VAL A 101 -12.17 -6.36 -28.02
C VAL A 101 -11.79 -4.88 -28.05
N GLY A 102 -12.65 -4.04 -28.59
CA GLY A 102 -12.51 -2.59 -28.60
C GLY A 102 -13.85 -1.92 -28.29
N LEU A 103 -13.85 -0.59 -28.27
CA LEU A 103 -15.07 0.21 -28.20
C LEU A 103 -15.31 0.87 -29.56
N ASP A 104 -16.57 0.97 -29.98
CA ASP A 104 -16.97 1.85 -31.08
C ASP A 104 -17.17 3.30 -30.61
N ASP A 105 -17.50 4.20 -31.54
CA ASP A 105 -17.75 5.62 -31.26
C ASP A 105 -18.95 5.88 -30.31
N LYS A 106 -19.65 4.82 -29.88
CA LYS A 106 -20.79 4.86 -28.95
C LYS A 106 -20.49 4.08 -27.67
N ASP A 107 -19.21 3.82 -27.38
CA ASP A 107 -18.73 3.04 -26.23
C ASP A 107 -19.30 1.62 -26.16
N ARG A 108 -19.63 1.03 -27.30
CA ARG A 108 -20.11 -0.36 -27.35
C ARG A 108 -18.96 -1.31 -27.62
N LEU A 109 -18.97 -2.45 -26.91
CA LEU A 109 -18.00 -3.51 -27.14
C LEU A 109 -18.11 -4.06 -28.57
N VAL A 110 -17.01 -3.98 -29.31
CA VAL A 110 -16.85 -4.57 -30.63
C VAL A 110 -15.77 -5.65 -30.58
N PHE A 111 -16.03 -6.78 -31.25
CA PHE A 111 -15.13 -7.92 -31.31
C PHE A 111 -14.41 -7.94 -32.65
N GLY A 112 -13.10 -8.20 -32.64
CA GLY A 112 -12.32 -8.31 -33.86
C GLY A 112 -12.82 -9.47 -34.73
N THR A 113 -13.05 -9.23 -36.02
CA THR A 113 -13.32 -10.32 -36.96
C THR A 113 -11.96 -10.91 -37.40
N PRO A 114 -11.78 -12.25 -37.42
CA PRO A 114 -10.51 -12.84 -37.85
C PRO A 114 -10.19 -12.42 -39.29
N ALA A 115 -8.95 -11.98 -39.52
CA ALA A 115 -8.49 -11.63 -40.86
C ALA A 115 -8.55 -12.88 -41.77
N VAL A 116 -9.44 -12.86 -42.77
CA VAL A 116 -9.54 -13.92 -43.78
C VAL A 116 -8.21 -13.97 -44.54
N LYS A 117 -7.48 -15.08 -44.46
CA LYS A 117 -6.30 -15.31 -45.29
C LYS A 117 -6.74 -15.35 -46.76
N ARG A 118 -6.27 -14.41 -47.57
CA ARG A 118 -6.17 -14.56 -49.02
C ARG A 118 -4.83 -15.20 -49.36
#